data_AF-A0A3C0NN36-F1
#
_entry.id   AF-A0A3C0NN36-F1
#
_cell.length_a   1.000
_cell.length_b   1.000
_cell.length_c   1.000
_cell.angle_alpha   90.00
_cell.angle_beta   90.00
_cell.angle_gamma   90.00
#
_symmetry.space_group_name_H-M   'P 1'
#
loop_
_entity.id
_entity.type
_entity.pdbx_description
1 polymer ?
#
loop_
_entity_poly.entity_id
_entity_poly.type
_entity_poly.pdbx_seq_one_letter_code
_entity_poly.pdbx_strand_id
1 'polypeptide(L)'
;MKHIAKIFCLLLALVLLAGCGRTAAPTNEPTTGMPNPQKESSESEILTRFGTVMRLPEGGLVDDYFIIEGENSVAEMRFTLNGSNYIARFMPAAEYADISGMHYEWQHTETANDLYNTTLRYNDGAQGVIDLFDAHLGLICSLSTDSGADPDTLRSVAKEVFSPVTDGFGSGRVDGLNALLDDVREHYFPGTAGSSLSGAACAAKLADYFAETGIDPDSVSTAVTTYTAALEDEERVLFEQQLDGVVSSFTAITAEGGEGILADCGYEAARYPWTEENVSDCFVAMLGSD
;
A
#
# COMPACT_ATOMS: atom_id res chain seq x y z
N MET A 1 3.59 -36.52 -67.14
CA MET A 1 4.19 -35.22 -67.51
C MET A 1 5.23 -34.87 -66.47
N LYS A 2 6.47 -34.66 -66.93
CA LYS A 2 7.50 -33.76 -66.39
C LYS A 2 7.72 -33.78 -64.87
N HIS A 3 8.79 -34.45 -64.41
CA HIS A 3 10.06 -33.80 -63.96
C HIS A 3 9.95 -33.45 -62.46
N ILE A 4 10.86 -33.76 -61.53
CA ILE A 4 12.33 -33.88 -61.51
C ILE A 4 12.65 -34.51 -60.12
N ALA A 5 13.38 -35.63 -60.04
CA ALA A 5 14.83 -35.70 -59.77
C ALA A 5 15.20 -35.23 -58.33
N LYS A 6 16.05 -35.89 -57.52
CA LYS A 6 17.12 -36.87 -57.78
C LYS A 6 17.83 -37.17 -56.43
N ILE A 7 18.35 -38.41 -56.26
CA ILE A 7 19.71 -38.74 -55.76
C ILE A 7 19.99 -38.54 -54.24
N PHE A 8 20.80 -39.33 -53.51
CA PHE A 8 21.45 -40.65 -53.62
C PHE A 8 22.38 -40.76 -52.38
N CYS A 9 22.59 -41.98 -51.88
CA CYS A 9 23.71 -42.47 -51.04
C CYS A 9 24.02 -41.86 -49.66
N LEU A 10 24.02 -42.63 -48.55
CA LEU A 10 24.84 -43.80 -48.14
C LEU A 10 26.14 -43.37 -47.43
N LEU A 11 26.40 -44.01 -46.26
CA LEU A 11 27.62 -44.17 -45.44
C LEU A 11 27.47 -43.59 -44.02
N LEU A 12 27.30 -44.42 -42.98
CA LEU A 12 28.27 -45.31 -42.31
C LEU A 12 29.24 -44.55 -41.40
N ALA A 13 29.07 -44.68 -40.07
CA ALA A 13 30.15 -45.06 -39.14
C ALA A 13 29.58 -45.28 -37.73
N LEU A 14 29.58 -46.54 -37.34
CA LEU A 14 29.44 -47.04 -35.98
C LEU A 14 30.76 -46.78 -35.24
N VAL A 15 30.72 -46.11 -34.09
CA VAL A 15 31.79 -46.23 -33.07
C VAL A 15 31.12 -46.56 -31.74
N LEU A 16 31.31 -47.79 -31.31
CA LEU A 16 31.10 -48.28 -29.94
C LEU A 16 32.40 -48.05 -29.15
N LEU A 17 32.27 -47.55 -27.92
CA LEU A 17 33.06 -47.87 -26.71
C LEU A 17 32.48 -47.00 -25.57
N ALA A 18 31.54 -47.53 -24.79
CA ALA A 18 31.75 -48.25 -23.53
C ALA A 18 31.94 -47.31 -22.32
N GLY A 19 30.92 -47.28 -21.44
CA GLY A 19 30.96 -46.60 -20.16
C GLY A 19 29.59 -46.54 -19.50
N CYS A 20 29.18 -47.63 -18.82
CA CYS A 20 28.03 -47.62 -17.92
C CYS A 20 28.28 -46.67 -16.75
N GLY A 21 27.32 -45.80 -16.43
CA GLY A 21 27.32 -45.10 -15.14
C GLY A 21 26.39 -43.89 -15.08
N ARG A 22 25.24 -44.07 -14.41
CA ARG A 22 24.38 -43.06 -13.77
C ARG A 22 23.71 -42.02 -14.70
N THR A 23 22.38 -42.07 -14.73
CA THR A 23 21.51 -40.96 -15.13
C THR A 23 21.93 -39.68 -14.39
N ALA A 24 22.50 -38.73 -15.11
CA ALA A 24 22.70 -37.38 -14.63
C ALA A 24 21.33 -36.68 -14.60
N ALA A 25 21.02 -36.08 -13.45
CA ALA A 25 19.89 -35.18 -13.29
C ALA A 25 20.00 -34.00 -14.29
N PRO A 26 18.87 -33.41 -14.71
CA PRO A 26 18.92 -32.21 -15.53
C PRO A 26 19.67 -31.12 -14.76
N THR A 27 20.75 -30.62 -15.35
CA THR A 27 21.48 -29.46 -14.86
C THR A 27 20.55 -28.25 -14.93
N ASN A 28 20.20 -27.68 -13.79
CA ASN A 28 19.66 -26.33 -13.68
C ASN A 28 20.72 -25.38 -14.22
N GLU A 29 20.60 -25.00 -15.49
CA GLU A 29 21.32 -23.82 -15.96
C GLU A 29 20.73 -22.62 -15.22
N PRO A 30 21.55 -21.82 -14.52
CA PRO A 30 21.08 -20.55 -14.02
C PRO A 30 20.70 -19.73 -15.25
N THR A 31 19.42 -19.41 -15.38
CA THR A 31 18.96 -18.38 -16.32
C THR A 31 19.71 -17.11 -15.95
N THR A 32 20.76 -16.80 -16.72
CA THR A 32 21.47 -15.53 -16.65
C THR A 32 20.51 -14.45 -17.13
N GLY A 33 19.66 -13.98 -16.22
CA GLY A 33 18.92 -12.74 -16.40
C GLY A 33 19.93 -11.63 -16.66
N MET A 34 19.62 -10.75 -17.61
CA MET A 34 20.39 -9.53 -17.83
C MET A 34 20.72 -8.87 -16.47
N PRO A 35 21.95 -8.37 -16.28
CA PRO A 35 22.30 -7.68 -15.04
C PRO A 35 21.30 -6.55 -14.84
N ASN A 36 20.56 -6.63 -13.73
CA ASN A 36 19.66 -5.59 -13.30
C ASN A 36 20.51 -4.33 -13.11
N PRO A 37 20.36 -3.27 -13.93
CA PRO A 37 21.27 -2.13 -13.88
C PRO A 37 20.98 -1.32 -12.61
N GLN A 38 21.60 -1.73 -11.50
CA GLN A 38 21.58 -0.99 -10.25
C GLN A 38 22.50 0.22 -10.39
N LYS A 39 21.93 1.41 -10.23
CA LYS A 39 22.66 2.67 -10.16
C LYS A 39 22.71 3.10 -8.70
N GLU A 40 23.91 3.28 -8.15
CA GLU A 40 24.10 3.88 -6.84
C GLU A 40 23.44 5.26 -6.79
N SER A 41 22.79 5.58 -5.69
CA SER A 41 21.93 6.76 -5.55
C SER A 41 22.02 7.37 -4.14
N SER A 42 21.06 8.22 -3.79
CA SER A 42 20.96 8.87 -2.49
C SER A 42 19.50 9.06 -2.10
N GLU A 43 19.23 9.25 -0.81
CA GLU A 43 17.91 9.59 -0.30
C GLU A 43 17.28 10.78 -1.04
N SER A 44 18.05 11.85 -1.32
CA SER A 44 17.54 13.03 -2.03
C SER A 44 17.17 12.74 -3.50
N GLU A 45 17.91 11.87 -4.18
CA GLU A 45 17.58 11.47 -5.55
C GLU A 45 16.34 10.57 -5.57
N ILE A 46 16.21 9.67 -4.60
CA ILE A 46 15.01 8.84 -4.41
C ILE A 46 13.79 9.72 -4.15
N LEU A 47 13.88 10.68 -3.23
CA LEU A 47 12.80 11.63 -2.98
C LEU A 47 12.40 12.40 -4.24
N THR A 48 13.39 12.88 -5.00
CA THR A 48 13.13 13.64 -6.23
C THR A 48 12.43 12.80 -7.30
N ARG A 49 12.80 11.53 -7.43
CA ARG A 49 12.31 10.66 -8.51
C ARG A 49 11.01 9.94 -8.16
N PHE A 50 10.85 9.55 -6.90
CA PHE A 50 9.75 8.70 -6.44
C PHE A 50 8.76 9.44 -5.55
N GLY A 51 9.07 10.68 -5.14
CA GLY A 51 8.19 11.49 -4.29
C GLY A 51 8.08 10.99 -2.85
N THR A 52 8.97 10.08 -2.42
CA THR A 52 8.91 9.46 -1.09
C THR A 52 10.28 9.34 -0.45
N VAL A 53 10.29 9.18 0.87
CA VAL A 53 11.48 8.89 1.68
C VAL A 53 11.35 7.49 2.25
N MET A 54 12.40 6.68 2.15
CA MET A 54 12.51 5.44 2.92
C MET A 54 13.12 5.78 4.27
N ARG A 55 12.36 5.64 5.36
CA ARG A 55 12.87 5.96 6.70
C ARG A 55 13.81 4.87 7.18
N LEU A 56 14.94 5.28 7.73
CA LEU A 56 15.79 4.37 8.49
C LEU A 56 15.14 4.12 9.87
N PRO A 57 14.91 2.85 10.27
CA PRO A 57 14.43 2.51 11.61
C PRO A 57 15.35 3.02 12.71
N GLU A 58 14.82 3.20 13.91
CA GLU A 58 15.63 3.68 15.04
C GLU A 58 16.79 2.71 15.32
N GLY A 59 18.01 3.23 15.39
CA GLY A 59 19.22 2.43 15.59
C GLY A 59 19.72 1.69 14.35
N GLY A 60 19.06 1.84 13.20
CA GLY A 60 19.54 1.34 11.91
C GLY A 60 20.74 2.13 11.40
N LEU A 61 21.52 1.50 10.53
CA LEU A 61 22.62 2.11 9.79
C LEU A 61 22.40 1.88 8.29
N VAL A 62 22.26 2.95 7.52
CA VAL A 62 22.21 2.83 6.05
C VAL A 62 23.57 2.37 5.55
N ASP A 63 23.55 1.31 4.76
CA ASP A 63 24.72 0.83 4.04
C ASP A 63 24.81 1.57 2.70
N ASP A 64 23.75 1.50 1.89
CA ASP A 64 23.71 2.05 0.53
C ASP A 64 22.29 2.40 0.06
N TYR A 65 22.20 3.29 -0.94
CA TYR A 65 20.99 3.53 -1.73
C TYR A 65 21.22 3.17 -3.20
N PHE A 66 20.23 2.55 -3.83
CA PHE A 66 20.25 2.25 -5.26
C PHE A 66 18.94 2.62 -5.93
N ILE A 67 19.02 2.90 -7.24
CA ILE A 67 17.88 2.86 -8.14
C ILE A 67 18.12 1.74 -9.13
N ILE A 68 17.16 0.84 -9.21
CA ILE A 68 17.11 -0.24 -10.17
C ILE A 68 16.38 0.29 -11.41
N GLU A 69 17.11 0.45 -12.51
CA GLU A 69 16.56 1.01 -13.75
C GLU A 69 15.75 -0.02 -14.53
N GLY A 70 14.57 0.38 -14.98
CA GLY A 70 13.64 -0.45 -15.73
C GLY A 70 12.37 0.32 -16.11
N GLU A 71 11.45 -0.34 -16.81
CA GLU A 71 10.12 0.21 -17.15
C GLU A 71 9.40 0.71 -15.89
N ASN A 72 9.43 -0.10 -14.83
CA ASN A 72 9.08 0.31 -13.48
C ASN A 72 10.35 0.35 -12.65
N SER A 73 10.94 1.54 -12.51
CA SER A 73 12.15 1.71 -11.71
C SER A 73 11.86 1.45 -10.24
N VAL A 74 12.80 0.84 -9.52
CA VAL A 74 12.66 0.50 -8.10
C VAL A 74 13.70 1.28 -7.30
N ALA A 75 13.26 2.00 -6.27
CA ALA A 75 14.18 2.55 -5.28
C ALA A 75 14.54 1.46 -4.27
N GLU A 76 15.79 1.40 -3.85
CA GLU A 76 16.30 0.42 -2.89
C GLU A 76 17.13 1.13 -1.81
N MET A 77 16.86 0.81 -0.55
CA MET A 77 17.69 1.15 0.60
C MET A 77 18.18 -0.13 1.26
N ARG A 78 19.50 -0.26 1.42
CA ARG A 78 20.12 -1.33 2.18
C ARG A 78 20.57 -0.78 3.53
N PHE A 79 20.26 -1.51 4.58
CA PHE A 79 20.61 -1.08 5.93
C PHE A 79 20.79 -2.26 6.87
N THR A 80 21.55 -2.02 7.92
CA THR A 80 21.76 -2.97 9.01
C THR A 80 20.98 -2.51 10.24
N LEU A 81 20.24 -3.42 10.87
CA LEU A 81 19.52 -3.17 12.13
C LEU A 81 19.71 -4.35 13.07
N ASN A 82 20.17 -4.08 14.30
CA ASN A 82 20.43 -5.10 15.33
C ASN A 82 21.32 -6.27 14.87
N GLY A 83 22.21 -6.03 13.90
CA GLY A 83 23.12 -7.04 13.35
C GLY A 83 22.56 -7.86 12.18
N SER A 84 21.31 -7.63 11.78
CA SER A 84 20.70 -8.22 10.59
C SER A 84 20.70 -7.23 9.42
N ASN A 85 20.89 -7.75 8.21
CA ASN A 85 20.83 -6.98 6.98
C ASN A 85 19.40 -6.94 6.45
N TYR A 86 18.98 -5.77 5.99
CA TYR A 86 17.68 -5.54 5.40
C TYR A 86 17.81 -4.83 4.06
N ILE A 87 16.88 -5.15 3.17
CA ILE A 87 16.69 -4.46 1.89
C ILE A 87 15.26 -3.97 1.84
N ALA A 88 15.09 -2.65 1.82
CA ALA A 88 13.81 -2.01 1.59
C ALA A 88 13.72 -1.56 0.13
N ARG A 89 12.58 -1.80 -0.50
CA ARG A 89 12.31 -1.43 -1.89
C ARG A 89 10.97 -0.72 -2.03
N PHE A 90 10.91 0.19 -2.99
CA PHE A 90 9.74 0.98 -3.34
C PHE A 90 9.58 1.07 -4.86
N MET A 91 8.35 0.88 -5.35
CA MET A 91 8.01 1.01 -6.77
C MET A 91 6.57 1.50 -6.95
N PRO A 92 6.32 2.55 -7.74
CA PRO A 92 4.97 2.85 -8.23
C PRO A 92 4.46 1.71 -9.12
N ALA A 93 3.27 1.19 -8.86
CA ALA A 93 2.67 0.08 -9.58
C ALA A 93 1.15 0.10 -9.49
N ALA A 94 0.45 -0.08 -10.61
CA ALA A 94 -1.01 -0.19 -10.63
C ALA A 94 -1.53 -1.57 -10.20
N GLU A 95 -0.67 -2.58 -10.22
CA GLU A 95 -0.97 -3.96 -9.87
C GLU A 95 0.18 -4.54 -9.04
N TYR A 96 -0.13 -5.50 -8.17
CA TYR A 96 0.89 -6.19 -7.38
C TYR A 96 1.94 -6.88 -8.27
N ALA A 97 3.20 -6.71 -7.91
CA ALA A 97 4.35 -7.39 -8.47
C ALA A 97 5.38 -7.63 -7.36
N ASP A 98 6.00 -8.81 -7.35
CA ASP A 98 7.08 -9.09 -6.41
C ASP A 98 8.34 -8.31 -6.79
N ILE A 99 8.65 -7.27 -6.01
CA ILE A 99 9.85 -6.45 -6.17
C ILE A 99 10.96 -6.84 -5.19
N SER A 100 10.79 -7.87 -4.35
CA SER A 100 11.74 -8.22 -3.29
C SER A 100 13.11 -8.67 -3.81
N GLY A 101 13.15 -9.23 -5.01
CA GLY A 101 14.34 -9.87 -5.59
C GLY A 101 14.74 -11.18 -4.90
N MET A 102 13.86 -11.72 -4.05
CA MET A 102 14.08 -12.95 -3.30
C MET A 102 13.41 -14.12 -4.02
N HIS A 103 14.22 -15.06 -4.52
CA HIS A 103 13.76 -16.22 -5.28
C HIS A 103 14.00 -17.51 -4.49
N TYR A 104 13.18 -17.73 -3.46
CA TYR A 104 13.26 -18.89 -2.57
C TYR A 104 11.97 -19.71 -2.59
N GLU A 105 12.08 -20.98 -2.22
CA GLU A 105 10.92 -21.76 -1.77
C GLU A 105 10.63 -21.37 -0.32
N TRP A 106 9.38 -21.01 -0.03
CA TRP A 106 8.95 -20.49 1.27
C TRP A 106 8.27 -21.58 2.10
N GLN A 107 8.67 -21.71 3.36
CA GLN A 107 8.01 -22.58 4.34
C GLN A 107 6.67 -22.00 4.76
N HIS A 108 6.61 -20.68 4.91
CA HIS A 108 5.44 -19.95 5.37
C HIS A 108 5.05 -18.87 4.38
N THR A 109 3.74 -18.72 4.16
CA THR A 109 3.16 -17.63 3.40
C THR A 109 1.85 -17.23 4.05
N GLU A 110 1.75 -15.96 4.39
CA GLU A 110 0.58 -15.34 4.98
C GLU A 110 0.18 -14.17 4.09
N THR A 111 -1.12 -14.08 3.80
CA THR A 111 -1.68 -12.97 3.03
C THR A 111 -2.79 -12.34 3.85
N ALA A 112 -2.81 -11.02 3.89
CA ALA A 112 -3.87 -10.23 4.48
C ALA A 112 -4.40 -9.28 3.41
N ASN A 113 -5.72 -9.27 3.22
CA ASN A 113 -6.39 -8.26 2.39
C ASN A 113 -6.67 -7.03 3.26
N ASP A 114 -5.61 -6.48 3.86
CA ASP A 114 -5.64 -5.21 4.58
C ASP A 114 -5.48 -4.03 3.61
N LEU A 115 -5.39 -2.80 4.12
CA LEU A 115 -5.18 -1.57 3.33
C LEU A 115 -4.02 -1.69 2.32
N TYR A 116 -3.05 -2.55 2.61
CA TYR A 116 -1.85 -2.71 1.82
C TYR A 116 -1.71 -4.10 1.20
N ASN A 117 -2.78 -4.92 1.13
CA ASN A 117 -2.72 -6.30 0.61
C ASN A 117 -1.43 -7.05 1.03
N THR A 118 -1.15 -7.04 2.33
CA THR A 118 0.14 -7.49 2.86
C THR A 118 0.40 -8.96 2.55
N THR A 119 1.59 -9.26 2.03
CA THR A 119 2.08 -10.63 1.82
C THR A 119 3.37 -10.85 2.60
N LEU A 120 3.33 -11.72 3.62
CA LEU A 120 4.49 -12.13 4.39
C LEU A 120 4.92 -13.54 3.97
N ARG A 121 6.22 -13.72 3.70
CA ARG A 121 6.84 -14.98 3.28
C ARG A 121 8.14 -15.18 4.07
N TYR A 122 8.34 -16.35 4.69
CA TYR A 122 9.56 -16.60 5.47
C TYR A 122 9.93 -18.07 5.59
N ASN A 123 11.21 -18.28 5.90
CA ASN A 123 11.81 -19.55 6.32
C ASN A 123 12.36 -19.35 7.73
N ASP A 124 12.05 -20.26 8.65
CA ASP A 124 12.38 -20.10 10.08
C ASP A 124 13.87 -19.81 10.31
N GLY A 125 14.18 -18.64 10.87
CA GLY A 125 15.54 -18.19 11.19
C GLY A 125 16.43 -17.93 9.97
N ALA A 126 15.87 -17.91 8.77
CA ALA A 126 16.58 -17.73 7.51
C ALA A 126 16.04 -16.49 6.76
N GLN A 127 15.57 -16.65 5.53
CA GLN A 127 15.10 -15.54 4.69
C GLN A 127 13.68 -15.14 5.06
N GLY A 128 13.36 -13.86 4.88
CA GLY A 128 12.01 -13.35 5.04
C GLY A 128 11.74 -12.13 4.18
N VAL A 129 10.49 -11.97 3.77
CA VAL A 129 9.99 -10.88 2.93
C VAL A 129 8.61 -10.48 3.43
N ILE A 130 8.36 -9.18 3.55
CA ILE A 130 7.03 -8.62 3.69
C ILE A 130 6.80 -7.58 2.59
N ASP A 131 5.78 -7.82 1.77
CA ASP A 131 5.34 -6.91 0.73
C ASP A 131 4.05 -6.20 1.15
N LEU A 132 3.95 -4.93 0.78
CA LEU A 132 2.80 -4.06 0.99
C LEU A 132 2.44 -3.43 -0.37
N PHE A 133 1.27 -3.72 -0.90
CA PHE A 133 0.69 -3.13 -2.09
C PHE A 133 -0.55 -2.28 -1.77
N ASP A 134 -0.42 -0.97 -1.92
CA ASP A 134 -1.54 -0.03 -1.85
C ASP A 134 -2.08 0.22 -3.27
N ALA A 135 -3.24 -0.37 -3.57
CA ALA A 135 -3.88 -0.22 -4.87
C ALA A 135 -4.44 1.20 -5.11
N HIS A 136 -4.76 1.94 -4.05
CA HIS A 136 -5.30 3.30 -4.14
C HIS A 136 -4.19 4.30 -4.50
N LEU A 137 -3.02 4.10 -3.92
CA LEU A 137 -1.84 4.92 -4.22
C LEU A 137 -1.05 4.42 -5.43
N GLY A 138 -1.33 3.19 -5.88
CA GLY A 138 -0.59 2.56 -6.95
C GLY A 138 0.89 2.42 -6.60
N LEU A 139 1.19 1.80 -5.45
CA LEU A 139 2.56 1.59 -4.98
C LEU A 139 2.77 0.22 -4.36
N ILE A 140 4.00 -0.26 -4.44
CA ILE A 140 4.49 -1.46 -3.76
C ILE A 140 5.71 -1.10 -2.92
N CYS A 141 5.69 -1.55 -1.67
CA CYS A 141 6.82 -1.59 -0.77
C CYS A 141 7.20 -3.05 -0.48
N SER A 142 8.50 -3.32 -0.33
CA SER A 142 8.99 -4.66 0.03
C SER A 142 10.15 -4.52 0.99
N LEU A 143 10.07 -5.16 2.15
CA LEU A 143 11.18 -5.32 3.07
C LEU A 143 11.62 -6.78 3.08
N SER A 144 12.90 -7.03 2.88
CA SER A 144 13.46 -8.37 2.94
C SER A 144 14.69 -8.46 3.84
N THR A 145 14.93 -9.66 4.36
CA THR A 145 16.17 -10.05 5.04
C THR A 145 16.61 -11.43 4.55
N ASP A 146 17.92 -11.66 4.52
CA ASP A 146 18.51 -12.92 4.06
C ASP A 146 18.76 -13.94 5.18
N SER A 147 18.61 -13.52 6.44
CA SER A 147 18.93 -14.29 7.63
C SER A 147 18.14 -13.83 8.86
N GLY A 148 17.85 -14.77 9.78
CA GLY A 148 17.22 -14.44 11.05
C GLY A 148 15.77 -13.95 10.93
N ALA A 149 15.05 -14.31 9.86
CA ALA A 149 13.67 -13.91 9.68
C ALA A 149 12.79 -14.31 10.86
N ASP A 150 12.09 -13.31 11.39
CA ASP A 150 11.08 -13.39 12.43
C ASP A 150 9.85 -12.57 11.97
N PRO A 151 8.65 -13.17 11.90
CA PRO A 151 7.44 -12.50 11.38
C PRO A 151 7.11 -11.17 12.05
N ASP A 152 7.16 -11.12 13.37
CA ASP A 152 6.80 -9.94 14.14
C ASP A 152 7.84 -8.82 13.94
N THR A 153 9.12 -9.19 13.92
CA THR A 153 10.21 -8.27 13.60
C THR A 153 10.07 -7.71 12.18
N LEU A 154 9.79 -8.54 11.17
CA LEU A 154 9.58 -8.07 9.79
C LEU A 154 8.43 -7.07 9.69
N ARG A 155 7.31 -7.35 10.35
CA ARG A 155 6.16 -6.44 10.40
C ARG A 155 6.51 -5.13 11.10
N SER A 156 7.22 -5.18 12.22
CA SER A 156 7.65 -3.99 12.96
C SER A 156 8.60 -3.13 12.14
N VAL A 157 9.63 -3.72 11.55
CA VAL A 157 10.61 -3.00 10.74
C VAL A 157 9.96 -2.43 9.48
N ALA A 158 9.08 -3.18 8.81
CA ALA A 158 8.37 -2.69 7.63
C ALA A 158 7.50 -1.47 7.97
N LYS A 159 6.81 -1.49 9.11
CA LYS A 159 6.03 -0.35 9.60
C LYS A 159 6.90 0.88 9.82
N GLU A 160 8.10 0.73 10.39
CA GLU A 160 9.00 1.87 10.59
C GLU A 160 9.61 2.38 9.29
N VAL A 161 10.09 1.48 8.42
CA VAL A 161 10.74 1.86 7.16
C VAL A 161 9.77 2.54 6.22
N PHE A 162 8.59 1.94 6.09
CA PHE A 162 7.53 2.42 5.22
C PHE A 162 6.59 3.35 5.94
N SER A 163 6.88 3.80 7.16
CA SER A 163 6.16 4.87 7.84
C SER A 163 5.90 6.11 6.96
N PRO A 164 6.75 6.57 6.02
CA PRO A 164 6.38 7.65 5.09
C PRO A 164 5.51 7.22 3.90
N VAL A 165 5.12 5.95 3.83
CA VAL A 165 4.27 5.38 2.79
C VAL A 165 2.98 4.83 3.42
N THR A 166 3.09 4.20 4.58
CA THR A 166 1.98 3.85 5.48
C THR A 166 1.47 5.07 6.24
N ASP A 167 2.32 6.04 6.57
CA ASP A 167 1.99 7.30 7.25
C ASP A 167 2.27 8.55 6.40
N GLY A 168 3.03 8.48 5.29
CA GLY A 168 3.12 9.61 4.35
C GLY A 168 2.03 9.63 3.28
N PHE A 169 1.11 8.65 3.35
CA PHE A 169 -0.30 8.90 3.08
C PHE A 169 -1.21 8.55 4.27
N GLY A 170 -0.83 7.77 5.30
CA GLY A 170 -1.71 7.49 6.45
C GLY A 170 -1.73 8.52 7.58
N SER A 171 -0.62 9.13 8.00
CA SER A 171 -0.62 10.32 8.88
C SER A 171 -1.20 11.48 8.10
N GLY A 172 -0.83 11.69 6.83
CA GLY A 172 -1.50 12.71 6.00
C GLY A 172 -3.03 12.49 5.86
N ARG A 173 -3.46 11.21 5.74
CA ARG A 173 -4.88 10.85 5.67
C ARG A 173 -5.61 10.97 7.01
N VAL A 174 -4.95 10.60 8.10
CA VAL A 174 -5.51 10.69 9.45
C VAL A 174 -5.44 12.13 9.97
N ASP A 175 -4.39 12.88 9.68
CA ASP A 175 -4.22 14.30 10.00
C ASP A 175 -5.20 15.15 9.18
N GLY A 176 -5.39 14.83 7.90
CA GLY A 176 -6.41 15.47 7.07
C GLY A 176 -7.82 15.11 7.52
N LEU A 177 -8.09 13.86 7.93
CA LEU A 177 -9.33 13.49 8.59
C LEU A 177 -9.51 14.26 9.90
N ASN A 178 -8.51 14.30 10.78
CA ASN A 178 -8.55 15.03 12.04
C ASN A 178 -8.84 16.52 11.83
N ALA A 179 -8.24 17.15 10.81
CA ALA A 179 -8.55 18.53 10.44
C ALA A 179 -10.00 18.72 9.98
N LEU A 180 -10.59 17.72 9.32
CA LEU A 180 -12.02 17.72 8.97
C LEU A 180 -12.91 17.46 10.20
N LEU A 181 -12.47 16.66 11.17
CA LEU A 181 -13.15 16.48 12.45
C LEU A 181 -13.12 17.77 13.29
N ASP A 182 -12.01 18.50 13.27
CA ASP A 182 -11.91 19.85 13.82
C ASP A 182 -12.90 20.81 13.13
N ASP A 183 -12.95 20.79 11.78
CA ASP A 183 -13.90 21.61 11.00
C ASP A 183 -15.36 21.30 11.38
N VAL A 184 -15.71 20.03 11.58
CA VAL A 184 -17.02 19.60 12.08
C VAL A 184 -17.32 20.24 13.44
N ARG A 185 -16.39 20.15 14.39
CA ARG A 185 -16.57 20.72 15.74
C ARG A 185 -16.75 22.23 15.71
N GLU A 186 -16.03 22.92 14.84
CA GLU A 186 -16.02 24.37 14.74
C GLU A 186 -17.22 24.94 13.96
N HIS A 187 -17.81 24.17 13.04
CA HIS A 187 -18.80 24.70 12.08
C HIS A 187 -20.17 24.02 12.12
N TYR A 188 -20.29 22.83 12.69
CA TYR A 188 -21.57 22.14 12.81
C TYR A 188 -22.08 22.12 14.25
N PHE A 189 -23.18 22.84 14.52
CA PHE A 189 -23.80 22.88 15.85
C PHE A 189 -25.23 22.32 15.78
N PRO A 190 -25.44 21.04 16.18
CA PRO A 190 -26.74 20.39 16.12
C PRO A 190 -27.86 21.21 16.79
N GLY A 191 -29.05 21.23 16.18
CA GLY A 191 -30.24 21.89 16.74
C GLY A 191 -30.27 23.42 16.60
N THR A 192 -29.26 24.03 15.98
CA THR A 192 -29.25 25.47 15.67
C THR A 192 -29.92 25.77 14.33
N ALA A 193 -30.39 27.01 14.14
CA ALA A 193 -30.93 27.42 12.84
C ALA A 193 -29.81 27.40 11.78
N GLY A 194 -30.06 26.73 10.65
CA GLY A 194 -29.05 26.57 9.59
C GLY A 194 -28.12 25.36 9.76
N SER A 195 -28.24 24.61 10.86
CA SER A 195 -27.44 23.40 11.12
C SER A 195 -27.57 22.33 10.04
N SER A 196 -28.71 22.25 9.34
CA SER A 196 -28.88 21.31 8.22
C SER A 196 -27.94 21.60 7.05
N LEU A 197 -27.68 22.88 6.73
CA LEU A 197 -26.79 23.25 5.64
C LEU A 197 -25.32 23.13 6.06
N SER A 198 -24.96 23.49 7.29
CA SER A 198 -23.59 23.28 7.76
C SER A 198 -23.24 21.80 7.92
N GLY A 199 -24.19 20.98 8.40
CA GLY A 199 -24.05 19.51 8.42
C GLY A 199 -23.85 18.93 7.03
N ALA A 200 -24.62 19.39 6.04
CA ALA A 200 -24.45 19.00 4.63
C ALA A 200 -23.08 19.40 4.06
N ALA A 201 -22.60 20.61 4.36
CA ALA A 201 -21.29 21.07 3.91
C ALA A 201 -20.14 20.23 4.52
N CYS A 202 -20.18 19.96 5.83
CA CYS A 202 -19.20 19.11 6.49
C CYS A 202 -19.23 17.68 5.93
N ALA A 203 -20.41 17.11 5.72
CA ALA A 203 -20.58 15.80 5.11
C ALA A 203 -19.99 15.75 3.69
N ALA A 204 -20.23 16.78 2.87
CA ALA A 204 -19.69 16.83 1.51
C ALA A 204 -18.16 16.92 1.48
N LYS A 205 -17.54 17.70 2.37
CA LYS A 205 -16.07 17.77 2.50
C LYS A 205 -15.48 16.40 2.87
N LEU A 206 -16.07 15.71 3.84
CA LEU A 206 -15.64 14.38 4.26
C LEU A 206 -15.83 13.36 3.14
N ALA A 207 -16.93 13.42 2.39
CA ALA A 207 -17.17 12.51 1.27
C ALA A 207 -16.17 12.72 0.12
N ASP A 208 -15.87 13.97 -0.24
CA ASP A 208 -14.81 14.29 -1.20
C ASP A 208 -13.45 13.79 -0.74
N TYR A 209 -13.17 13.93 0.56
CA TYR A 209 -11.94 13.45 1.18
C TYR A 209 -11.82 11.93 1.14
N PHE A 210 -12.86 11.19 1.51
CA PHE A 210 -12.87 9.73 1.44
C PHE A 210 -12.70 9.23 0.00
N ALA A 211 -13.38 9.88 -0.95
CA ALA A 211 -13.25 9.56 -2.37
C ALA A 211 -11.87 9.93 -2.94
N GLU A 212 -11.25 11.01 -2.45
CA GLU A 212 -9.89 11.41 -2.84
C GLU A 212 -8.83 10.45 -2.35
N THR A 213 -8.94 10.09 -1.07
CA THR A 213 -7.84 9.50 -0.34
C THR A 213 -7.90 7.98 -0.32
N GLY A 214 -9.08 7.41 -0.56
CA GLY A 214 -9.33 5.98 -0.43
C GLY A 214 -8.99 5.46 0.96
N ILE A 215 -9.06 6.31 2.00
CA ILE A 215 -8.90 5.84 3.39
C ILE A 215 -9.92 4.74 3.65
N ASP A 216 -9.51 3.65 4.29
CA ASP A 216 -10.39 2.53 4.57
C ASP A 216 -11.22 2.76 5.84
N PRO A 217 -12.38 2.07 5.98
CA PRO A 217 -13.26 2.25 7.13
C PRO A 217 -12.61 1.91 8.49
N ASP A 218 -11.71 0.92 8.56
CA ASP A 218 -11.06 0.54 9.83
C ASP A 218 -10.10 1.64 10.31
N SER A 219 -9.36 2.27 9.37
CA SER A 219 -8.53 3.44 9.64
C SER A 219 -9.36 4.64 10.08
N VAL A 220 -10.52 4.89 9.46
CA VAL A 220 -11.46 5.94 9.88
C VAL A 220 -11.96 5.68 11.30
N SER A 221 -12.43 4.46 11.59
CA SER A 221 -12.90 4.06 12.92
C SER A 221 -11.82 4.25 14.00
N THR A 222 -10.59 3.81 13.71
CA THR A 222 -9.44 3.97 14.61
C THR A 222 -9.10 5.44 14.84
N ALA A 223 -9.09 6.26 13.78
CA ALA A 223 -8.80 7.69 13.87
C ALA A 223 -9.86 8.42 14.69
N VAL A 224 -11.15 8.22 14.40
CA VAL A 224 -12.26 8.86 15.12
C VAL A 224 -12.28 8.42 16.59
N THR A 225 -12.03 7.14 16.88
CA THR A 225 -11.92 6.64 18.26
C THR A 225 -10.79 7.31 19.02
N THR A 226 -9.62 7.44 18.39
CA THR A 226 -8.44 8.10 18.98
C THR A 226 -8.69 9.59 19.22
N TYR A 227 -9.27 10.26 18.22
CA TYR A 227 -9.64 11.67 18.29
C TYR A 227 -10.63 11.93 19.44
N THR A 228 -11.69 11.13 19.51
CA THR A 228 -12.73 11.21 20.56
C THR A 228 -12.16 10.92 21.95
N ALA A 229 -11.24 9.97 22.06
CA ALA A 229 -10.59 9.62 23.33
C ALA A 229 -9.83 10.78 23.96
N ALA A 230 -9.29 11.69 23.14
CA ALA A 230 -8.51 12.86 23.57
C ALA A 230 -9.37 14.06 24.02
N LEU A 231 -10.68 14.04 23.81
CA LEU A 231 -11.60 15.11 24.21
C LEU A 231 -11.98 15.03 25.69
N GLU A 232 -12.26 16.18 26.32
CA GLU A 232 -12.89 16.23 27.63
C GLU A 232 -14.32 15.68 27.58
N ASP A 233 -14.86 15.21 28.72
CA ASP A 233 -16.14 14.49 28.77
C ASP A 233 -17.31 15.29 28.16
N GLU A 234 -17.42 16.58 28.46
CA GLU A 234 -18.49 17.42 27.89
C GLU A 234 -18.32 17.67 26.39
N GLU A 235 -17.07 17.81 25.92
CA GLU A 235 -16.77 18.02 24.49
C GLU A 235 -17.03 16.75 23.68
N ARG A 236 -16.72 15.60 24.27
CA ARG A 236 -16.96 14.27 23.69
C ARG A 236 -18.43 14.03 23.40
N VAL A 237 -19.32 14.30 24.37
CA VAL A 237 -20.77 14.13 24.21
C VAL A 237 -21.32 15.03 23.08
N LEU A 238 -20.83 16.27 22.98
CA LEU A 238 -21.22 17.15 21.89
C LEU A 238 -20.69 16.64 20.55
N PHE A 239 -19.45 16.16 20.50
CA PHE A 239 -18.83 15.66 19.28
C PHE A 239 -19.52 14.40 18.75
N GLU A 240 -19.95 13.48 19.60
CA GLU A 240 -20.75 12.31 19.20
C GLU A 240 -22.06 12.74 18.51
N GLN A 241 -22.76 13.75 19.06
CA GLN A 241 -23.96 14.32 18.42
C GLN A 241 -23.65 15.02 17.09
N GLN A 242 -22.47 15.64 16.99
CA GLN A 242 -21.99 16.25 15.75
C GLN A 242 -21.74 15.19 14.68
N LEU A 243 -21.08 14.07 15.02
CA LEU A 243 -20.83 12.95 14.11
C LEU A 243 -22.14 12.32 13.60
N ASP A 244 -23.08 12.01 14.49
CA ASP A 244 -24.41 11.48 14.12
C ASP A 244 -25.13 12.40 13.12
N GLY A 245 -25.07 13.71 13.37
CA GLY A 245 -25.69 14.71 12.51
C GLY A 245 -25.02 14.83 11.14
N VAL A 246 -23.70 14.72 11.08
CA VAL A 246 -22.94 14.73 9.82
C VAL A 246 -23.22 13.46 9.00
N VAL A 247 -23.25 12.27 9.62
CA VAL A 247 -23.61 11.01 8.95
C VAL A 247 -25.06 11.05 8.43
N SER A 248 -25.98 11.60 9.23
CA SER A 248 -27.37 11.85 8.79
C SER A 248 -27.44 12.82 7.61
N SER A 249 -26.59 13.85 7.62
CA SER A 249 -26.50 14.82 6.52
C SER A 249 -25.94 14.20 5.25
N PHE A 250 -24.93 13.32 5.35
CA PHE A 250 -24.43 12.54 4.22
C PHE A 250 -25.54 11.69 3.57
N THR A 251 -26.37 11.03 4.40
CA THR A 251 -27.54 10.28 3.92
C THR A 251 -28.53 11.21 3.18
N ALA A 252 -28.73 12.43 3.67
CA ALA A 252 -29.65 13.38 3.05
C ALA A 252 -29.14 13.94 1.71
N ILE A 253 -27.85 14.25 1.58
CA ILE A 253 -27.27 14.81 0.34
C ILE A 253 -27.08 13.76 -0.76
N THR A 254 -27.05 12.48 -0.41
CA THR A 254 -26.95 11.36 -1.36
C THR A 254 -28.32 10.79 -1.75
N ALA A 255 -29.39 11.12 -1.03
CA ALA A 255 -30.75 10.72 -1.36
C ALA A 255 -31.33 11.48 -2.56
N GLU A 256 -32.48 11.02 -3.08
CA GLU A 256 -33.21 11.71 -4.14
C GLU A 256 -33.55 13.14 -3.73
N GLY A 257 -33.15 14.13 -4.55
CA GLY A 257 -33.30 15.56 -4.25
C GLY A 257 -32.20 16.16 -3.39
N GLY A 258 -31.22 15.37 -2.95
CA GLY A 258 -30.07 15.82 -2.16
C GLY A 258 -29.17 16.83 -2.88
N GLU A 259 -29.16 16.82 -4.22
CA GLU A 259 -28.45 17.81 -5.06
C GLU A 259 -28.84 19.26 -4.73
N GLY A 260 -30.09 19.52 -4.35
CA GLY A 260 -30.55 20.86 -3.95
C GLY A 260 -29.96 21.28 -2.61
N ILE A 261 -29.87 20.34 -1.66
CA ILE A 261 -29.24 20.59 -0.36
C ILE A 261 -27.74 20.90 -0.56
N LEU A 262 -27.08 20.14 -1.43
CA LEU A 262 -25.67 20.34 -1.74
C LEU A 262 -25.43 21.71 -2.41
N ALA A 263 -26.29 22.10 -3.35
CA ALA A 263 -26.21 23.42 -3.98
C ALA A 263 -26.37 24.58 -2.98
N ASP A 264 -27.21 24.39 -1.96
CA ASP A 264 -27.50 25.42 -0.95
C ASP A 264 -26.51 25.43 0.23
N CYS A 265 -25.73 24.36 0.43
CA CYS A 265 -24.85 24.23 1.60
C CYS A 265 -23.57 25.09 1.53
N GLY A 266 -23.27 25.67 0.36
CA GLY A 266 -22.13 26.57 0.18
C GLY A 266 -20.78 25.87 0.01
N TYR A 267 -20.78 24.56 -0.24
CA TYR A 267 -19.59 23.79 -0.62
C TYR A 267 -19.79 23.18 -2.02
N GLU A 268 -18.80 23.36 -2.89
CA GLU A 268 -18.80 22.79 -4.24
C GLU A 268 -18.06 21.45 -4.22
N ALA A 269 -18.81 20.35 -4.18
CA ALA A 269 -18.25 19.01 -4.12
C ALA A 269 -17.54 18.64 -5.44
N ALA A 270 -16.26 18.28 -5.34
CA ALA A 270 -15.39 17.94 -6.46
C ALA A 270 -15.63 16.53 -7.01
N ARG A 271 -16.12 15.60 -6.18
CA ARG A 271 -16.33 14.19 -6.54
C ARG A 271 -17.78 13.73 -6.49
N TYR A 272 -18.73 14.66 -6.38
CA TYR A 272 -20.14 14.31 -6.47
C TYR A 272 -20.51 13.84 -7.90
N PRO A 273 -21.27 12.74 -8.06
CA PRO A 273 -21.79 11.87 -7.01
C PRO A 273 -20.75 10.87 -6.49
N TRP A 274 -20.64 10.75 -5.16
CA TRP A 274 -19.80 9.74 -4.50
C TRP A 274 -20.47 8.37 -4.65
N THR A 275 -20.00 7.57 -5.60
CA THR A 275 -20.58 6.26 -5.95
C THR A 275 -19.74 5.09 -5.44
N GLU A 276 -18.57 5.39 -4.90
CA GLU A 276 -17.63 4.46 -4.31
C GLU A 276 -18.21 3.90 -3.00
N GLU A 277 -18.32 2.57 -2.91
CA GLU A 277 -18.79 1.85 -1.71
C GLU A 277 -17.99 2.26 -0.46
N ASN A 278 -16.66 2.42 -0.63
CA ASN A 278 -15.75 2.88 0.42
C ASN A 278 -16.17 4.20 1.10
N VAL A 279 -16.75 5.15 0.35
CA VAL A 279 -17.17 6.44 0.92
C VAL A 279 -18.30 6.23 1.91
N SER A 280 -19.30 5.42 1.54
CA SER A 280 -20.42 5.10 2.43
C SER A 280 -19.97 4.33 3.66
N ASP A 281 -19.08 3.35 3.48
CA ASP A 281 -18.54 2.55 4.59
C ASP A 281 -17.70 3.40 5.55
N CYS A 282 -16.95 4.39 5.07
CA CYS A 282 -16.23 5.34 5.91
C CYS A 282 -17.18 6.15 6.81
N PHE A 283 -18.33 6.62 6.29
CA PHE A 283 -19.33 7.31 7.12
C PHE A 283 -19.94 6.39 8.19
N VAL A 284 -20.14 5.11 7.88
CA VAL A 284 -20.59 4.13 8.89
C VAL A 284 -19.51 3.94 9.96
N ALA A 285 -18.25 3.79 9.56
CA ALA A 285 -17.13 3.62 10.48
C ALA A 285 -16.89 4.81 11.41
N MET A 286 -17.28 6.03 11.03
CA MET A 286 -17.19 7.22 11.90
C MET A 286 -18.02 7.09 13.18
N LEU A 287 -19.09 6.28 13.20
CA LEU A 287 -19.93 6.07 14.39
C LEU A 287 -19.39 4.97 15.32
N GLY A 288 -18.34 4.26 14.92
CA GLY A 288 -17.82 3.10 15.63
C GLY A 288 -18.65 1.84 15.40
N SER A 289 -18.11 0.70 15.84
CA SER A 289 -18.85 -0.56 15.91
C SER A 289 -19.49 -0.67 17.30
N ASP A 290 -20.82 -0.86 17.37
CA ASP A 290 -21.50 -1.27 18.60
C ASP A 290 -20.90 -2.56 19.20
#